data_AF-A0A829QQK4-F1
#
_entry.id   AF-A0A829QQK4-F1
#
_cell.length_a   1.000
_cell.length_b   1.000
_cell.length_c   1.000
_cell.angle_alpha   90.00
_cell.angle_beta   90.00
_cell.angle_gamma   90.00
#
_symmetry.space_group_name_H-M   'P 1'
#
loop_
_entity.id
_entity.type
_entity.pdbx_description
1 polymer ?
#
loop_
_entity_poly.entity_id
_entity_poly.type
_entity_poly.pdbx_seq_one_letter_code
_entity_poly.pdbx_strand_id
1 'polypeptide(L)'
;MKCLTLLNGGGGDASTANSPCIYHLSSVLHPDLKVGWVAADTMVDGFTSHRDEAAWSTEQKKKGYALSDVLVIDDIQEFAYEDKDEVRSALLDASSGCFVATDRW
;
A
#
# COMPACT_ATOMS: atom_id res chain seq x y z
N MET A 1 -4.19 15.94 -5.66
CA MET A 1 -3.16 15.17 -6.39
C MET A 1 -2.89 13.95 -5.51
N LYS A 2 -3.03 12.72 -6.02
CA LYS A 2 -2.80 11.51 -5.22
C LYS A 2 -1.42 10.94 -5.51
N CYS A 3 -0.74 10.41 -4.49
CA CYS A 3 0.59 9.84 -4.56
C CYS A 3 0.58 8.44 -3.92
N LEU A 4 1.20 7.47 -4.57
CA LEU A 4 1.43 6.14 -4.04
C LEU A 4 2.94 6.00 -3.86
N THR A 5 3.39 5.85 -2.62
CA THR A 5 4.79 5.60 -2.29
C THR A 5 4.97 4.12 -1.98
N LEU A 6 5.80 3.47 -2.77
CA LEU A 6 6.09 2.05 -2.71
C LEU A 6 7.52 1.88 -2.22
N LEU A 7 7.69 1.27 -1.06
CA LEU A 7 8.99 1.06 -0.46
C LEU A 7 9.36 -0.41 -0.59
N ASN A 8 10.50 -0.67 -1.24
CA ASN A 8 11.03 -2.01 -1.35
C ASN A 8 11.86 -2.32 -0.12
N GLY A 9 11.29 -3.09 0.80
CA GLY A 9 11.96 -3.43 2.04
C GLY A 9 12.74 -4.71 1.96
N GLY A 10 14.02 -4.68 1.54
CA GLY A 10 14.86 -5.87 1.55
C GLY A 10 14.82 -6.56 2.91
N GLY A 11 14.35 -7.82 2.94
CA GLY A 11 14.03 -8.53 4.17
C GLY A 11 15.14 -8.42 5.23
N GLY A 12 14.80 -7.80 6.36
CA GLY A 12 15.64 -7.73 7.56
C GLY A 12 16.43 -6.44 7.79
N ASP A 13 16.51 -5.52 6.82
CA ASP A 13 17.34 -4.31 6.96
C ASP A 13 16.53 -3.02 6.76
N ALA A 14 16.70 -2.06 7.70
CA ALA A 14 16.41 -0.61 7.74
C ALA A 14 15.14 -0.02 7.05
N SER A 15 14.75 -0.54 5.91
CA SER A 15 13.57 -0.22 5.12
C SER A 15 12.24 -0.30 5.88
N THR A 16 12.02 -1.33 6.70
CA THR A 16 10.83 -1.47 7.55
C THR A 16 10.75 -0.37 8.63
N ALA A 17 11.88 0.24 8.98
CA ALA A 17 11.93 1.40 9.89
C ALA A 17 11.72 2.75 9.16
N ASN A 18 11.89 2.79 7.84
CA ASN A 18 11.76 4.00 7.03
C ASN A 18 10.31 4.28 6.61
N SER A 19 9.51 3.24 6.40
CA SER A 19 8.09 3.38 6.02
C SER A 19 7.26 4.14 7.07
N PRO A 20 7.40 3.87 8.39
CA PRO A 20 6.78 4.68 9.44
C PRO A 20 7.34 6.11 9.50
N CYS A 21 8.62 6.31 9.20
CA CYS A 21 9.25 7.65 9.19
C CYS A 21 8.71 8.52 8.06
N ILE A 22 8.56 7.97 6.84
CA ILE A 22 7.97 8.67 5.70
C ILE A 22 6.51 9.00 6.00
N TYR A 23 5.75 8.06 6.56
CA TYR A 23 4.39 8.30 7.02
C TYR A 23 4.32 9.50 7.99
N HIS A 24 5.09 9.46 9.08
CA HIS A 24 5.12 10.54 10.07
C HIS A 24 5.58 11.87 9.49
N LEU A 25 6.65 11.87 8.70
CA LEU A 25 7.17 13.10 8.09
C LEU A 25 6.17 13.72 7.11
N SER A 26 5.55 12.92 6.24
CA SER A 26 4.51 13.39 5.33
C SER A 26 3.29 13.92 6.07
N SER A 27 2.84 13.26 7.15
CA SER A 27 1.72 13.75 7.96
C SER A 27 2.03 15.07 8.69
N VAL A 28 3.29 15.28 9.11
CA VAL A 28 3.70 16.51 9.79
C VAL A 28 3.89 17.66 8.81
N LEU A 29 4.52 17.42 7.65
CA LEU A 29 4.79 18.45 6.65
C LEU A 29 3.55 18.84 5.85
N HIS A 30 2.61 17.91 5.69
CA HIS A 30 1.39 18.10 4.92
C HIS A 30 0.15 17.65 5.71
N PRO A 31 -0.25 18.40 6.75
CA PRO A 31 -1.40 18.05 7.60
C PRO A 31 -2.74 18.11 6.86
N ASP A 32 -2.77 18.72 5.68
CA ASP A 32 -3.90 18.78 4.76
C ASP A 32 -4.08 17.49 3.93
N LEU A 33 -3.07 16.62 3.88
CA LEU A 33 -3.11 15.36 3.14
C LEU A 33 -3.52 14.19 4.04
N LYS A 34 -4.36 13.31 3.50
CA LYS A 34 -4.65 12.00 4.11
C LYS A 34 -3.53 11.03 3.79
N VAL A 35 -2.54 10.95 4.66
CA VAL A 35 -1.46 9.98 4.56
C VAL A 35 -1.91 8.65 5.19
N GLY A 36 -1.80 7.55 4.46
CA GLY A 36 -2.01 6.19 4.94
C GLY A 36 -0.72 5.40 4.90
N TRP A 37 -0.58 4.43 5.80
CA TRP A 37 0.51 3.47 5.81
C TRP A 37 -0.04 2.06 6.01
N VAL A 38 0.54 1.09 5.30
CA VAL A 38 0.14 -0.32 5.39
C VAL A 38 1.32 -1.21 4.99
N ALA A 39 1.50 -2.32 5.71
CA ALA A 39 2.44 -3.36 5.30
C ALA A 39 1.82 -4.21 4.18
N ALA A 40 2.63 -4.58 3.19
CA ALA A 40 2.15 -5.33 2.03
C ALA A 40 1.55 -6.70 2.41
N ASP A 41 2.08 -7.38 3.42
CA ASP A 41 1.54 -8.64 3.96
C ASP A 41 0.10 -8.47 4.46
N THR A 42 -0.17 -7.42 5.21
CA THR A 42 -1.47 -7.06 5.78
C THR A 42 -2.46 -6.72 4.66
N MET A 43 -1.98 -6.06 3.61
CA MET A 43 -2.78 -5.79 2.43
C MET A 43 -3.13 -7.09 1.69
N VAL A 44 -2.16 -7.98 1.47
CA VAL A 44 -2.35 -9.30 0.84
C VAL A 44 -3.34 -10.15 1.65
N ASP A 45 -3.14 -10.27 2.96
CA ASP A 45 -4.06 -10.96 3.86
C ASP A 45 -5.45 -10.33 3.79
N GLY A 46 -5.51 -9.00 3.71
CA GLY A 46 -6.75 -8.25 3.55
C GLY A 46 -7.53 -8.68 2.30
N PHE A 47 -6.85 -8.82 1.16
CA PHE A 47 -7.50 -9.20 -0.10
C PHE A 47 -7.80 -10.70 -0.20
N THR A 48 -7.04 -11.56 0.49
CA THR A 48 -7.16 -13.02 0.35
C THR A 48 -8.02 -13.69 1.43
N SER A 49 -8.12 -13.11 2.64
CA SER A 49 -8.79 -13.71 3.81
C SER A 49 -10.31 -13.92 3.69
N HIS A 50 -10.97 -13.32 2.69
CA HIS A 50 -12.43 -13.32 2.57
C HIS A 50 -12.90 -13.89 1.23
N ARG A 51 -12.22 -14.92 0.70
CA ARG A 51 -12.56 -15.54 -0.61
C ARG A 51 -14.02 -15.99 -0.76
N ASP A 52 -14.73 -16.25 0.34
CA ASP A 52 -16.15 -16.64 0.32
C ASP A 52 -17.13 -15.45 0.41
N GLU A 53 -16.66 -14.26 0.78
CA GLU A 53 -17.40 -12.97 0.79
C GLU A 53 -16.79 -11.95 -0.20
N ALA A 54 -16.01 -12.47 -1.17
CA ALA A 54 -14.85 -11.82 -1.78
C ALA A 54 -15.09 -10.45 -2.41
N ALA A 55 -16.21 -10.26 -3.11
CA ALA A 55 -16.40 -9.05 -3.90
C ALA A 55 -16.62 -7.81 -3.02
N TRP A 56 -17.44 -7.91 -1.97
CA TRP A 56 -17.81 -6.74 -1.16
C TRP A 56 -16.69 -6.32 -0.20
N SER A 57 -16.03 -7.29 0.43
CA SER A 57 -14.87 -7.08 1.31
C SER A 57 -13.69 -6.45 0.56
N THR A 58 -13.39 -6.97 -0.63
CA THR A 58 -12.32 -6.45 -1.51
C THR A 58 -12.61 -5.01 -1.93
N GLU A 59 -13.84 -4.70 -2.35
CA GLU A 59 -14.22 -3.34 -2.75
C GLU A 59 -14.19 -2.34 -1.58
N GLN A 60 -14.53 -2.76 -0.36
CA GLN A 60 -14.37 -1.90 0.82
C GLN A 60 -12.90 -1.59 1.13
N LYS A 61 -12.02 -2.59 1.04
CA LYS A 61 -10.58 -2.41 1.27
C LYS A 61 -9.95 -1.52 0.20
N LYS A 62 -10.29 -1.74 -1.09
CA LYS A 62 -9.91 -0.83 -2.20
C LYS A 62 -10.35 0.60 -1.91
N LYS A 63 -11.60 0.81 -1.50
CA LYS A 63 -12.13 2.14 -1.13
C LYS A 63 -11.35 2.76 0.03
N GLY A 64 -11.00 1.99 1.05
CA GLY A 64 -10.20 2.44 2.18
C GLY A 64 -8.85 3.01 1.73
N TYR A 65 -8.12 2.27 0.89
CA TYR A 65 -6.83 2.72 0.36
C TYR A 65 -6.98 3.91 -0.59
N ALA A 66 -8.03 3.92 -1.42
CA ALA A 66 -8.31 5.01 -2.36
C ALA A 66 -8.70 6.34 -1.70
N LEU A 67 -9.04 6.35 -0.40
CA LEU A 67 -9.29 7.58 0.37
C LEU A 67 -8.00 8.31 0.78
N SER A 68 -6.84 7.66 0.67
CA SER A 68 -5.55 8.28 0.98
C SER A 68 -5.11 9.18 -0.17
N ASP A 69 -4.61 10.37 0.18
CA ASP A 69 -3.92 11.26 -0.76
C ASP A 69 -2.47 10.80 -0.97
N VAL A 70 -1.85 10.23 0.08
CA VAL A 70 -0.55 9.58 0.03
C VAL A 70 -0.70 8.20 0.67
N LEU A 71 -0.39 7.12 -0.06
CA LEU A 71 -0.36 5.77 0.51
C LEU A 71 1.07 5.26 0.52
N VAL A 72 1.59 4.92 1.70
CA VAL A 72 2.90 4.30 1.88
C VAL A 72 2.70 2.80 2.07
N ILE A 73 3.28 2.01 1.18
CA ILE A 73 3.25 0.53 1.27
C ILE A 73 4.65 0.02 1.60
N ASP A 74 4.75 -0.69 2.71
CA ASP A 74 5.99 -1.33 3.16
C ASP A 74 6.14 -2.73 2.57
N ASP A 75 7.38 -3.21 2.43
CA ASP A 75 7.69 -4.58 1.99
C ASP A 75 7.02 -5.02 0.67
N ILE A 76 7.09 -4.18 -0.38
CA ILE A 76 6.40 -4.46 -1.66
C ILE A 76 6.80 -5.80 -2.32
N GLN A 77 7.94 -6.42 -1.97
CA GLN A 77 8.26 -7.77 -2.45
C GLN A 77 7.21 -8.81 -2.09
N GLU A 78 6.36 -8.54 -1.08
CA GLU A 78 5.22 -9.39 -0.78
C GLU A 78 4.25 -9.50 -1.94
N PHE A 79 4.19 -8.56 -2.90
CA PHE A 79 3.38 -8.72 -4.10
C PHE A 79 4.11 -9.44 -5.26
N ALA A 80 5.38 -9.81 -5.09
CA ALA A 80 6.18 -10.41 -6.16
C ALA A 80 5.88 -11.90 -6.39
N TYR A 81 5.24 -12.58 -5.43
CA TYR A 81 4.87 -13.99 -5.55
C TYR A 81 3.80 -14.20 -6.65
N GLU A 82 3.98 -15.27 -7.44
CA GLU A 82 3.16 -15.55 -8.63
C GLU A 82 1.66 -15.76 -8.33
N ASP A 83 1.32 -16.18 -7.11
CA ASP A 83 -0.05 -16.43 -6.66
C ASP A 83 -0.82 -15.17 -6.24
N LYS A 84 -0.20 -13.98 -6.32
CA LYS A 84 -0.77 -12.71 -5.84
C LYS A 84 -1.25 -11.78 -6.97
N ASP A 85 -1.55 -12.31 -8.16
CA ASP A 85 -2.08 -11.55 -9.31
C ASP A 85 -3.32 -10.71 -9.00
N GLU A 86 -4.28 -11.31 -8.29
CA GLU A 86 -5.54 -10.65 -7.92
C GLU A 86 -5.29 -9.44 -7.01
N VAL A 87 -4.34 -9.58 -6.07
CA VAL A 87 -3.95 -8.52 -5.16
C VAL A 87 -3.23 -7.38 -5.90
N ARG A 88 -2.33 -7.72 -6.83
CA ARG A 88 -1.66 -6.73 -7.69
C ARG A 88 -2.66 -5.94 -8.52
N SER A 89 -3.63 -6.61 -9.12
CA SER A 89 -4.70 -5.98 -9.89
C SER A 89 -5.53 -5.05 -9.01
N ALA A 90 -5.92 -5.50 -7.82
CA ALA A 90 -6.67 -4.68 -6.86
C ALA A 90 -5.91 -3.44 -6.38
N LEU A 91 -4.60 -3.56 -6.17
CA LEU A 91 -3.73 -2.44 -5.83
C LEU A 91 -3.64 -1.43 -6.99
N LEU A 92 -3.46 -1.93 -8.23
CA LEU A 92 -3.43 -1.07 -9.41
C LEU A 92 -4.74 -0.30 -9.58
N ASP A 93 -5.88 -0.96 -9.40
CA ASP A 93 -7.21 -0.33 -9.40
C ASP A 93 -7.31 0.79 -8.36
N ALA A 94 -6.91 0.49 -7.11
CA ALA A 94 -6.95 1.44 -6.00
C ALA A 94 -5.98 2.63 -6.19
N SER A 95 -4.89 2.41 -6.93
CA SER A 95 -3.88 3.41 -7.27
C SER A 95 -4.18 4.21 -8.55
N SER A 96 -5.29 3.92 -9.23
CA SER A 96 -5.64 4.60 -10.48
C SER A 96 -5.72 6.13 -10.28
N GLY A 97 -4.84 6.86 -10.97
CA GLY A 97 -4.71 8.32 -10.84
C GLY A 97 -3.71 8.79 -9.77
N CYS A 98 -2.93 7.90 -9.17
CA CYS A 98 -1.81 8.24 -8.28
C CYS A 98 -0.48 8.34 -9.05
N PHE A 99 0.39 9.26 -8.63
CA PHE A 99 1.81 9.21 -9.01
C PHE A 99 2.50 8.11 -8.19
N VAL A 100 3.15 7.15 -8.85
CA VAL A 100 3.83 6.04 -8.16
C VAL A 100 5.31 6.39 -7.98
N ALA A 101 5.73 6.56 -6.73
CA ALA A 101 7.13 6.69 -6.36
C ALA A 101 7.63 5.35 -5.79
N THR A 102 8.46 4.64 -6.54
CA THR A 102 9.17 3.45 -6.04
C THR A 102 10.56 3.85 -5.62
N ASP A 103 10.92 3.60 -4.36
CA ASP A 103 12.31 3.76 -3.94
C ASP A 103 13.02 2.40 -3.97
N ARG A 104 14.07 2.32 -4.79
CA ARG A 104 15.03 1.19 -4.78
C ARG A 104 16.27 1.69 -4.06
N TRP A 105 16.41 1.30 -2.80
CA TRP A 105 17.66 1.47 -2.05
C TRP A 105 18.57 0.26 -2.29
#